data_AF-A0A7C4J1Z1-F1
#
_entry.id   AF-A0A7C4J1Z1-F1
#
_cell.length_a   1.000
_cell.length_b   1.000
_cell.length_c   1.000
_cell.angle_alpha   90.00
_cell.angle_beta   90.00
_cell.angle_gamma   90.00
#
_symmetry.space_group_name_H-M   'P 1'
#
loop_
_entity.id
_entity.type
_entity.pdbx_description
1 polymer ?
#
loop_
_entity_poly.entity_id
_entity_poly.type
_entity_poly.pdbx_seq_one_letter_code
_entity_poly.pdbx_strand_id
1 'polypeptide(L)'
;MVHEQFKVVNYLANSFVVVEGKRNADNFYIIRQGKVKLVKENPIAQETNPLLGPGDFFGVIPCMSGHAHIESAVALTDVSLISVQRDQFGILIQKNPAVAMKIIRFFSRKLREFDQAITRLTFANAVEEDPEHLFKIGEYYLKKKNLPHAAYALQRYIQHCPNGLNRDKAIAHLKSINAPLKVPENPQKNNLTRIYKDNQMIFCENEPGDELYIIQGGKVKITKIVDEEVLLAVLKPGDIFGEMALLENRPRSASAITFGDTTLMAINRQNFETMVQTQPQLATRLIQLLSERIWTAYRQLENLMIRDPLGRMYDTLLIQVEKQKVRIAPKESFTFDFGVKELLNMVGIPQDKGDHLVVELLEDKNITLDEGKLICTNLEELEKTVNFYKKKSALERKREASKSS
;
A
#
# COMPACT_ATOMS: atom_id res chain seq x y z
N MET A 1 0.92 -32.20 -23.36
CA MET A 1 0.54 -31.00 -22.58
C MET A 1 -0.64 -31.36 -21.72
N VAL A 2 -0.44 -31.49 -20.40
CA VAL A 2 -1.53 -31.80 -19.47
C VAL A 2 -2.47 -30.58 -19.46
N HIS A 3 -3.72 -30.77 -19.84
CA HIS A 3 -4.76 -29.77 -19.60
C HIS A 3 -5.01 -29.70 -18.09
N GLU A 4 -4.23 -28.89 -17.38
CA GLU A 4 -4.57 -28.55 -16.00
C GLU A 4 -5.87 -27.74 -16.01
N GLN A 5 -6.95 -28.44 -15.66
CA GLN A 5 -8.26 -27.86 -15.42
C GLN A 5 -8.25 -27.33 -13.99
N PHE A 6 -8.65 -26.06 -13.82
CA PHE A 6 -8.77 -25.49 -12.48
C PHE A 6 -9.79 -26.27 -11.66
N LYS A 7 -9.47 -26.54 -10.40
CA LYS A 7 -10.32 -27.32 -9.50
C LYS A 7 -11.59 -26.53 -9.20
N VAL A 8 -12.75 -27.16 -9.40
CA VAL A 8 -14.03 -26.60 -8.95
C VAL A 8 -14.35 -27.17 -7.57
N VAL A 9 -14.72 -26.29 -6.64
CA VAL A 9 -15.13 -26.63 -5.28
C VAL A 9 -16.50 -26.03 -4.97
N ASN A 10 -17.31 -26.72 -4.19
CA ASN A 10 -18.66 -26.29 -3.84
C ASN A 10 -18.79 -26.17 -2.33
N TYR A 11 -19.52 -25.14 -1.87
CA TYR A 11 -19.80 -24.91 -0.46
C TYR A 11 -21.29 -24.63 -0.31
N LEU A 12 -21.88 -25.14 0.77
CA LEU A 12 -23.26 -24.85 1.15
C LEU A 12 -23.38 -23.44 1.72
N ALA A 13 -24.58 -22.86 1.67
CA ALA A 13 -24.89 -21.62 2.36
C ALA A 13 -24.44 -21.65 3.83
N ASN A 14 -23.98 -20.50 4.33
CA ASN A 14 -23.40 -20.27 5.66
C ASN A 14 -22.02 -20.91 5.92
N SER A 15 -21.40 -21.56 4.92
CA SER A 15 -20.04 -22.09 5.06
C SER A 15 -18.99 -20.99 5.04
N PHE A 16 -17.98 -21.10 5.91
CA PHE A 16 -16.75 -20.32 5.77
C PHE A 16 -15.85 -20.96 4.72
N VAL A 17 -15.58 -20.24 3.64
CA VAL A 17 -14.67 -20.68 2.58
C VAL A 17 -13.21 -20.38 2.97
N VAL A 18 -12.97 -19.19 3.49
CA VAL A 18 -11.70 -18.80 4.13
C VAL A 18 -11.99 -18.11 5.45
N VAL A 19 -11.02 -18.18 6.36
CA VAL A 19 -11.12 -17.63 7.71
C VAL A 19 -9.95 -16.68 7.95
N GLU A 20 -10.25 -15.48 8.41
CA GLU A 20 -9.27 -14.45 8.81
C GLU A 20 -8.24 -15.02 9.79
N GLY A 21 -6.98 -14.60 9.67
CA GLY A 21 -5.86 -15.06 10.49
C GLY A 21 -5.35 -16.46 10.17
N LYS A 22 -6.09 -17.28 9.39
CA LYS A 22 -5.62 -18.61 9.00
C LYS A 22 -4.44 -18.48 8.02
N ARG A 23 -3.32 -19.12 8.38
CA ARG A 23 -2.10 -19.23 7.55
C ARG A 23 -2.29 -20.23 6.40
N ASN A 24 -1.31 -20.29 5.49
CA ASN A 24 -1.31 -21.16 4.31
C ASN A 24 -2.44 -20.85 3.33
N ALA A 25 -2.63 -19.56 3.06
CA ALA A 25 -3.48 -19.12 1.97
C ALA A 25 -2.80 -19.45 0.63
N ASP A 26 -2.83 -20.70 0.20
CA ASP A 26 -2.17 -21.12 -1.06
C ASP A 26 -3.10 -21.02 -2.27
N ASN A 27 -4.38 -20.74 -2.02
CA ASN A 27 -5.43 -20.67 -3.01
C ASN A 27 -6.18 -19.34 -2.92
N PHE A 28 -6.60 -18.85 -4.07
CA PHE A 28 -7.69 -17.88 -4.17
C PHE A 28 -8.84 -18.47 -4.97
N TYR A 29 -9.99 -17.81 -4.92
CA TYR A 29 -11.23 -18.34 -5.47
C TYR A 29 -11.87 -17.34 -6.42
N ILE A 30 -12.39 -17.84 -7.55
CA ILE A 30 -13.25 -17.11 -8.48
C ILE A 30 -14.66 -17.68 -8.37
N ILE A 31 -15.65 -16.84 -8.17
CA ILE A 31 -17.04 -17.26 -7.99
C ILE A 31 -17.62 -17.63 -9.36
N ARG A 32 -18.07 -18.87 -9.51
CA ARG A 32 -18.79 -19.34 -10.70
C ARG A 32 -20.30 -19.19 -10.53
N GLN A 33 -20.81 -19.48 -9.34
CA GLN A 33 -22.24 -19.40 -9.00
C GLN A 33 -22.41 -19.05 -7.51
N GLY A 34 -23.50 -18.36 -7.20
CA GLY A 34 -23.91 -18.02 -5.83
C GLY A 34 -23.36 -16.68 -5.35
N LYS A 35 -23.48 -16.41 -4.05
CA LYS A 35 -23.07 -15.15 -3.41
C LYS A 35 -22.15 -15.40 -2.23
N VAL A 36 -21.09 -14.61 -2.11
CA VAL A 36 -20.13 -14.65 -1.00
C VAL A 36 -20.05 -13.27 -0.36
N LYS A 37 -20.00 -13.22 0.97
CA LYS A 37 -19.77 -11.99 1.73
C LYS A 37 -18.39 -12.05 2.36
N LEU A 38 -17.61 -10.97 2.20
CA LEU A 38 -16.37 -10.81 2.96
C LEU A 38 -16.67 -10.16 4.30
N VAL A 39 -16.04 -10.67 5.35
CA VAL A 39 -16.27 -10.25 6.74
C VAL A 39 -14.92 -10.15 7.44
N LYS A 40 -14.73 -9.05 8.17
CA LYS A 40 -13.61 -8.89 9.09
C LYS A 40 -14.08 -8.90 10.53
N GLU A 41 -13.26 -9.45 11.43
CA GLU A 41 -13.55 -9.50 12.86
C GLU A 41 -13.51 -8.09 13.49
N ASN A 42 -12.54 -7.27 13.05
CA ASN A 42 -12.34 -5.90 13.53
C ASN A 42 -12.25 -4.92 12.35
N PRO A 43 -13.37 -4.61 11.66
CA PRO A 43 -13.35 -3.72 10.52
C PRO A 43 -12.89 -2.31 10.91
N ILE A 44 -12.21 -1.65 10.00
CA ILE A 44 -11.93 -0.22 10.14
C ILE A 44 -13.20 0.57 9.81
N ALA A 45 -13.42 1.69 10.50
CA ALA A 45 -14.57 2.55 10.25
C ALA A 45 -14.62 2.93 8.75
N GLN A 46 -15.80 2.78 8.12
CA GLN A 46 -16.06 2.94 6.67
C GLN A 46 -15.66 1.76 5.75
N GLU A 47 -15.10 0.66 6.27
CA GLU A 47 -14.95 -0.56 5.44
C GLU A 47 -16.33 -1.18 5.17
N THR A 48 -16.71 -1.23 3.89
CA THR A 48 -17.88 -1.99 3.46
C THR A 48 -17.55 -3.48 3.46
N ASN A 49 -18.49 -4.32 3.87
CA ASN A 49 -18.40 -5.77 3.69
C ASN A 49 -18.89 -6.10 2.27
N PRO A 50 -18.01 -6.26 1.27
CA PRO A 50 -18.43 -6.43 -0.10
C PRO A 50 -19.22 -7.71 -0.28
N LEU A 51 -20.34 -7.59 -1.00
CA LEU A 51 -21.11 -8.72 -1.50
C LEU A 51 -20.56 -9.08 -2.88
N LEU A 52 -20.03 -10.29 -3.01
CA LEU A 52 -19.41 -10.80 -4.23
C LEU A 52 -20.34 -11.79 -4.94
N GLY A 53 -20.35 -11.74 -6.27
CA GLY A 53 -21.15 -12.61 -7.13
C GLY A 53 -20.34 -13.29 -8.24
N PRO A 54 -21.01 -13.96 -9.20
CA PRO A 54 -20.34 -14.64 -10.30
C PRO A 54 -19.36 -13.73 -11.06
N GLY A 55 -18.14 -14.22 -11.27
CA GLY A 55 -17.03 -13.50 -11.91
C GLY A 55 -16.16 -12.69 -10.94
N ASP A 56 -16.58 -12.48 -9.70
CA ASP A 56 -15.74 -11.87 -8.66
C ASP A 56 -14.80 -12.89 -8.03
N PHE A 57 -13.81 -12.40 -7.29
CA PHE A 57 -12.77 -13.22 -6.67
C PHE A 57 -12.45 -12.75 -5.26
N PHE A 58 -11.89 -13.64 -4.45
CA PHE A 58 -11.40 -13.34 -3.11
C PHE A 58 -10.23 -14.24 -2.73
N GLY A 59 -9.46 -13.83 -1.72
CA GLY A 59 -8.26 -14.56 -1.28
C GLY A 59 -7.01 -14.31 -2.11
N VAL A 60 -7.05 -13.44 -3.13
CA VAL A 60 -5.90 -13.17 -4.00
C VAL A 60 -4.75 -12.53 -3.22
N ILE A 61 -5.03 -11.55 -2.36
CA ILE A 61 -4.01 -10.85 -1.56
C ILE A 61 -3.17 -11.83 -0.73
N PRO A 62 -3.76 -12.62 0.20
CA PRO A 62 -2.97 -13.55 1.01
C PRO A 62 -2.36 -14.66 0.15
N CYS A 63 -3.04 -15.09 -0.93
CA CYS A 63 -2.48 -16.04 -1.88
C CYS A 63 -1.21 -15.54 -2.56
N MET A 64 -1.17 -14.31 -3.03
CA MET A 64 -0.05 -13.81 -3.82
C MET A 64 1.05 -13.17 -2.95
N SER A 65 0.73 -12.68 -1.75
CA SER A 65 1.73 -12.21 -0.79
C SER A 65 2.37 -13.35 0.00
N GLY A 66 1.64 -14.44 0.26
CA GLY A 66 2.08 -15.53 1.11
C GLY A 66 1.85 -15.31 2.60
N HIS A 67 0.97 -14.37 2.93
CA HIS A 67 0.57 -14.07 4.30
C HIS A 67 -0.74 -14.76 4.68
N ALA A 68 -1.11 -14.65 5.96
CA ALA A 68 -2.39 -15.12 6.46
C ALA A 68 -3.58 -14.38 5.83
N HIS A 69 -4.75 -15.00 5.82
CA HIS A 69 -5.98 -14.38 5.35
C HIS A 69 -6.30 -13.10 6.14
N ILE A 70 -6.54 -12.01 5.42
CA ILE A 70 -6.86 -10.68 5.98
C ILE A 70 -8.36 -10.48 6.28
N GLU A 71 -9.18 -11.44 5.85
CA GLU A 71 -10.64 -11.41 6.00
C GLU A 71 -11.19 -12.84 5.85
N SER A 72 -12.39 -13.05 6.37
CA SER A 72 -13.16 -14.27 6.18
C SER A 72 -14.08 -14.13 4.96
N ALA A 73 -14.32 -15.23 4.25
CA ALA A 73 -15.31 -15.28 3.18
C ALA A 73 -16.40 -16.28 3.53
N VAL A 74 -17.65 -15.81 3.62
CA VAL A 74 -18.82 -16.60 4.02
C VAL A 74 -19.75 -16.76 2.82
N ALA A 75 -20.09 -18.00 2.48
CA ALA A 75 -21.08 -18.31 1.47
C ALA A 75 -22.48 -17.89 1.95
N LEU A 76 -23.15 -16.97 1.26
CA LEU A 76 -24.54 -16.57 1.60
C LEU A 76 -25.58 -17.47 0.93
N THR A 77 -25.21 -18.10 -0.17
CA THR A 77 -25.99 -19.14 -0.85
C THR A 77 -25.10 -20.37 -1.02
N ASP A 78 -25.64 -21.44 -1.58
CA ASP A 78 -24.77 -22.47 -2.15
C ASP A 78 -23.91 -21.82 -3.23
N VAL A 79 -22.61 -22.10 -3.19
CA VAL A 79 -21.62 -21.48 -4.09
C VAL A 79 -20.78 -22.55 -4.78
N SER A 80 -20.47 -22.28 -6.05
CA SER A 80 -19.50 -23.03 -6.84
C SER A 80 -18.34 -22.10 -7.17
N LEU A 81 -17.13 -22.51 -6.85
CA LEU A 81 -15.93 -21.70 -6.95
C LEU A 81 -14.86 -22.40 -7.78
N ILE A 82 -14.11 -21.64 -8.56
CA ILE A 82 -12.87 -22.08 -9.17
C ILE A 82 -11.76 -21.79 -8.17
N SER A 83 -11.09 -22.83 -7.68
CA SER A 83 -9.94 -22.74 -6.80
C SER A 83 -8.66 -22.70 -7.63
N VAL A 84 -7.85 -21.66 -7.42
CA VAL A 84 -6.61 -21.43 -8.16
C VAL A 84 -5.45 -21.37 -7.19
N GLN A 85 -4.50 -22.29 -7.35
CA GLN A 85 -3.26 -22.31 -6.57
C GLN A 85 -2.30 -21.21 -7.03
N ARG A 86 -1.41 -20.78 -6.13
CA ARG A 86 -0.40 -19.73 -6.41
C ARG A 86 0.43 -20.02 -7.67
N ASP A 87 0.88 -21.25 -7.84
CA ASP A 87 1.69 -21.70 -8.98
C ASP A 87 0.89 -21.76 -10.30
N GLN A 88 -0.42 -22.01 -10.22
CA GLN A 88 -1.35 -21.99 -11.35
C GLN A 88 -1.72 -20.59 -11.83
N PHE A 89 -1.29 -19.54 -11.13
CA PHE A 89 -1.67 -18.16 -11.46
C PHE A 89 -1.17 -17.72 -12.84
N GLY A 90 0.07 -18.06 -13.20
CA GLY A 90 0.62 -17.76 -14.52
C GLY A 90 -0.20 -18.40 -15.66
N ILE A 91 -0.64 -19.64 -15.46
CA ILE A 91 -1.50 -20.37 -16.40
C ILE A 91 -2.87 -19.71 -16.52
N LEU A 92 -3.45 -19.24 -15.41
CA LEU A 92 -4.72 -18.50 -15.42
C LEU A 92 -4.61 -17.23 -16.26
N ILE A 93 -3.54 -16.46 -16.09
CA ILE A 93 -3.31 -15.23 -16.87
C ILE A 93 -3.14 -15.58 -18.35
N GLN A 94 -2.37 -16.62 -18.68
CA GLN A 94 -2.16 -17.03 -20.07
C GLN A 94 -3.46 -17.44 -20.76
N LYS A 95 -4.34 -18.16 -20.05
CA LYS A 95 -5.65 -18.59 -20.57
C LYS A 95 -6.66 -17.46 -20.63
N ASN A 96 -6.61 -16.53 -19.67
CA ASN A 96 -7.56 -15.42 -19.59
C ASN A 96 -6.90 -14.14 -19.01
N PRO A 97 -6.25 -13.34 -19.87
CA PRO A 97 -5.58 -12.10 -19.45
C PRO A 97 -6.55 -11.06 -18.84
N ALA A 98 -7.83 -11.12 -19.18
CA ALA A 98 -8.84 -10.21 -18.62
C ALA A 98 -9.01 -10.39 -17.11
N VAL A 99 -8.80 -11.59 -16.58
CA VAL A 99 -8.81 -11.84 -15.13
C VAL A 99 -7.66 -11.11 -14.45
N ALA A 100 -6.46 -11.14 -15.04
CA ALA A 100 -5.30 -10.41 -14.53
C ALA A 100 -5.58 -8.90 -14.46
N MET A 101 -6.13 -8.34 -15.53
CA MET A 101 -6.52 -6.93 -15.58
C MET A 101 -7.58 -6.57 -14.55
N LYS A 102 -8.57 -7.45 -14.32
CA LYS A 102 -9.60 -7.25 -13.27
C LYS A 102 -8.96 -7.23 -11.88
N ILE A 103 -8.02 -8.15 -11.59
CA ILE A 103 -7.28 -8.21 -10.32
C ILE A 103 -6.42 -6.96 -10.12
N ILE A 104 -5.64 -6.57 -11.13
CA ILE A 104 -4.74 -5.41 -11.07
C ILE A 104 -5.54 -4.11 -10.81
N ARG A 105 -6.65 -3.89 -11.54
CA ARG A 105 -7.52 -2.74 -11.32
C ARG A 105 -8.16 -2.74 -9.93
N PHE A 106 -8.56 -3.92 -9.43
CA PHE A 106 -9.07 -4.07 -8.08
C PHE A 106 -8.03 -3.68 -7.02
N PHE A 107 -6.78 -4.14 -7.18
CA PHE A 107 -5.67 -3.80 -6.28
C PHE A 107 -5.29 -2.32 -6.32
N SER A 108 -5.25 -1.73 -7.51
CA SER A 108 -5.06 -0.29 -7.69
C SER A 108 -6.05 0.51 -6.86
N ARG A 109 -7.36 0.22 -7.03
CA ARG A 109 -8.42 0.89 -6.29
C ARG A 109 -8.29 0.69 -4.78
N LYS A 110 -7.95 -0.52 -4.35
CA LYS A 110 -7.70 -0.80 -2.92
C LYS A 110 -6.55 0.05 -2.37
N LEU A 111 -5.40 0.12 -3.05
CA LEU A 111 -4.29 0.99 -2.63
C LEU A 111 -4.70 2.46 -2.55
N ARG A 112 -5.59 2.94 -3.42
CA ARG A 112 -6.11 4.31 -3.35
C ARG A 112 -7.00 4.51 -2.13
N GLU A 113 -7.93 3.58 -1.88
CA GLU A 113 -8.78 3.59 -0.68
C GLU A 113 -7.90 3.65 0.59
N PHE A 114 -6.79 2.92 0.63
CA PHE A 114 -5.84 2.98 1.74
C PHE A 114 -5.13 4.31 1.87
N ASP A 115 -4.56 4.82 0.78
CA ASP A 115 -3.86 6.10 0.79
C ASP A 115 -4.77 7.21 1.34
N GLN A 116 -6.04 7.21 0.92
CA GLN A 116 -7.06 8.13 1.42
C GLN A 116 -7.40 7.88 2.90
N ALA A 117 -7.56 6.62 3.32
CA ALA A 117 -7.87 6.28 4.70
C ALA A 117 -6.75 6.69 5.66
N ILE A 118 -5.49 6.38 5.32
CA ILE A 118 -4.31 6.80 6.09
C ILE A 118 -4.25 8.31 6.16
N THR A 119 -4.40 9.01 5.02
CA THR A 119 -4.41 10.48 4.99
C THR A 119 -5.46 11.06 5.95
N ARG A 120 -6.69 10.53 5.96
CA ARG A 120 -7.78 10.97 6.85
C ARG A 120 -7.53 10.66 8.33
N LEU A 121 -6.94 9.51 8.62
CA LEU A 121 -6.68 9.07 9.99
C LEU A 121 -5.47 9.79 10.61
N THR A 122 -4.45 10.07 9.80
CA THR A 122 -3.24 10.75 10.25
C THR A 122 -3.40 12.27 10.27
N PHE A 123 -4.22 12.84 9.39
CA PHE A 123 -4.38 14.29 9.25
C PHE A 123 -5.85 14.70 9.31
N ALA A 124 -6.17 15.65 10.21
CA ALA A 124 -7.53 16.14 10.43
C ALA A 124 -8.12 16.86 9.20
N ASN A 125 -7.26 17.42 8.34
CA ASN A 125 -7.63 18.13 7.11
C ASN A 125 -7.42 17.20 5.91
N ALA A 126 -8.34 16.26 5.69
CA ALA A 126 -8.29 15.42 4.50
C ALA A 126 -8.53 16.27 3.25
N VAL A 127 -7.52 16.33 2.38
CA VAL A 127 -7.57 17.11 1.14
C VAL A 127 -8.32 16.31 0.07
N GLU A 128 -9.37 16.89 -0.52
CA GLU A 128 -10.04 16.32 -1.69
C GLU A 128 -9.13 16.42 -2.94
N GLU A 129 -9.31 15.49 -3.89
CA GLU A 129 -8.59 15.49 -5.17
C GLU A 129 -9.00 16.75 -5.99
N ASP A 130 -8.26 17.84 -5.82
CA ASP A 130 -8.49 19.12 -6.49
C ASP A 130 -7.24 19.53 -7.30
N PRO A 131 -7.36 19.79 -8.61
CA PRO A 131 -6.27 20.32 -9.42
C PRO A 131 -5.64 21.62 -8.88
N GLU A 132 -6.37 22.43 -8.10
CA GLU A 132 -5.81 23.59 -7.38
C GLU A 132 -4.79 23.21 -6.30
N HIS A 133 -4.75 21.94 -5.89
CA HIS A 133 -3.76 21.46 -4.94
C HIS A 133 -2.33 21.51 -5.50
N LEU A 134 -2.14 21.38 -6.82
CA LEU A 134 -0.82 21.57 -7.45
C LEU A 134 -0.22 22.95 -7.15
N PHE A 135 -1.07 23.99 -7.07
CA PHE A 135 -0.63 25.33 -6.67
C PHE A 135 -0.14 25.35 -5.22
N LYS A 136 -0.90 24.72 -4.30
CA LYS A 136 -0.53 24.62 -2.87
C LYS A 136 0.80 23.87 -2.68
N ILE A 137 1.04 22.81 -3.45
CA ILE A 137 2.32 22.10 -3.46
C ILE A 137 3.46 23.02 -3.91
N GLY A 138 3.22 23.83 -4.95
CA GLY A 138 4.18 24.84 -5.41
C GLY A 138 4.52 25.86 -4.31
N GLU A 139 3.52 26.42 -3.63
CA GLU A 139 3.71 27.34 -2.51
C GLU A 139 4.47 26.71 -1.34
N TYR A 140 4.15 25.45 -1.03
CA TYR A 140 4.85 24.69 0.01
C TYR A 140 6.36 24.62 -0.28
N TYR A 141 6.74 24.16 -1.46
CA TYR A 141 8.16 24.05 -1.83
C TYR A 141 8.85 25.41 -1.94
N LEU A 142 8.15 26.47 -2.37
CA LEU A 142 8.68 27.84 -2.33
C LEU A 142 9.01 28.27 -0.91
N LYS A 143 8.09 28.04 0.05
CA LYS A 143 8.29 28.37 1.46
C LYS A 143 9.47 27.60 2.06
N LYS A 144 9.68 26.35 1.65
CA LYS A 144 10.84 25.52 2.04
C LYS A 144 12.11 25.81 1.22
N LYS A 145 12.09 26.80 0.31
CA LYS A 145 13.20 27.20 -0.58
C LYS A 145 13.68 26.10 -1.54
N ASN A 146 12.86 25.09 -1.79
CA ASN A 146 13.15 24.04 -2.78
C ASN A 146 12.64 24.49 -4.17
N LEU A 147 13.44 25.33 -4.82
CA LEU A 147 13.06 25.99 -6.08
C LEU A 147 12.79 25.00 -7.23
N PRO A 148 13.56 23.90 -7.43
CA PRO A 148 13.28 22.95 -8.50
C PRO A 148 11.91 22.27 -8.38
N HIS A 149 11.53 21.83 -7.16
CA HIS A 149 10.23 21.19 -6.94
C HIS A 149 9.08 22.19 -7.02
N ALA A 150 9.29 23.40 -6.49
CA ALA A 150 8.34 24.51 -6.64
C ALA A 150 8.07 24.83 -8.11
N ALA A 151 9.13 24.97 -8.92
CA ALA A 151 9.01 25.25 -10.34
C ALA A 151 8.21 24.15 -11.05
N TYR A 152 8.55 22.88 -10.80
CA TYR A 152 7.83 21.75 -11.39
C TYR A 152 6.33 21.79 -11.08
N ALA A 153 5.96 21.93 -9.80
CA ALA A 153 4.55 21.93 -9.38
C ALA A 153 3.75 23.09 -9.98
N LEU A 154 4.29 24.31 -9.97
CA LEU A 154 3.64 25.49 -10.53
C LEU A 154 3.50 25.43 -12.05
N GLN A 155 4.50 24.89 -12.76
CA GLN A 155 4.42 24.66 -14.20
C GLN A 155 3.33 23.64 -14.55
N ARG A 156 3.23 22.55 -13.78
CA ARG A 156 2.17 21.55 -13.95
C ARG A 156 0.79 22.11 -13.63
N TYR A 157 0.67 22.95 -12.60
CA TYR A 157 -0.57 23.67 -12.33
C TYR A 157 -1.00 24.54 -13.51
N ILE A 158 -0.11 25.36 -14.09
CA ILE A 158 -0.45 26.18 -15.27
C ILE A 158 -0.84 25.32 -16.47
N GLN A 159 -0.16 24.18 -16.67
CA GLN A 159 -0.43 23.26 -17.77
C GLN A 159 -1.81 22.60 -17.67
N HIS A 160 -2.19 22.15 -16.46
CA HIS A 160 -3.40 21.35 -16.25
C HIS A 160 -4.61 22.19 -15.81
N CYS A 161 -4.38 23.40 -15.28
CA CYS A 161 -5.39 24.34 -14.83
C CYS A 161 -5.26 25.68 -15.59
N PRO A 162 -5.46 25.71 -16.92
CA PRO A 162 -5.26 26.92 -17.72
C PRO A 162 -6.22 28.07 -17.36
N ASN A 163 -7.35 27.75 -16.70
CA ASN A 163 -8.32 28.71 -16.19
C ASN A 163 -8.42 28.67 -14.64
N GLY A 164 -7.40 28.15 -13.96
CA GLY A 164 -7.38 28.02 -12.50
C GLY A 164 -7.31 29.37 -11.78
N LEU A 165 -7.89 29.43 -10.58
CA LEU A 165 -8.02 30.65 -9.77
C LEU A 165 -6.67 31.28 -9.42
N ASN A 166 -5.63 30.46 -9.26
CA ASN A 166 -4.30 30.86 -8.85
C ASN A 166 -3.30 30.93 -10.01
N ARG A 167 -3.74 30.86 -11.27
CA ARG A 167 -2.85 30.82 -12.44
C ARG A 167 -1.90 32.02 -12.50
N ASP A 168 -2.42 33.23 -12.32
CA ASP A 168 -1.61 34.44 -12.43
C ASP A 168 -0.62 34.56 -11.27
N LYS A 169 -1.00 34.07 -10.07
CA LYS A 169 -0.08 33.93 -8.94
C LYS A 169 1.02 32.92 -9.24
N ALA A 170 0.69 31.77 -9.82
CA ALA A 170 1.66 30.76 -10.22
C ALA A 170 2.69 31.31 -11.23
N ILE A 171 2.23 32.11 -12.19
CA ILE A 171 3.11 32.81 -13.15
C ILE A 171 4.01 33.82 -12.43
N ALA A 172 3.47 34.61 -11.50
CA ALA A 172 4.25 35.56 -10.71
C ALA A 172 5.34 34.86 -9.88
N HIS A 173 5.00 33.73 -9.25
CA HIS A 173 5.94 32.90 -8.50
C HIS A 173 7.04 32.30 -9.38
N LEU A 174 6.72 31.78 -10.56
CA LEU A 174 7.72 31.26 -11.50
C LEU A 174 8.69 32.36 -11.96
N LYS A 175 8.17 33.57 -12.23
CA LYS A 175 9.00 34.73 -12.55
C LYS A 175 9.90 35.13 -11.38
N SER A 176 9.41 35.11 -10.14
CA SER A 176 10.22 35.50 -8.98
C SER A 176 11.41 34.55 -8.73
N ILE A 177 11.33 33.32 -9.21
CA ILE A 177 12.43 32.33 -9.11
C ILE A 177 13.20 32.13 -10.42
N ASN A 178 12.96 32.98 -11.43
CA ASN A 178 13.56 32.89 -12.78
C ASN A 178 13.36 31.53 -13.46
N ALA A 179 12.22 30.86 -13.21
CA ALA A 179 11.90 29.57 -13.83
C ALA A 179 11.05 29.76 -15.11
N PRO A 180 11.18 28.87 -16.11
CA PRO A 180 10.34 28.89 -17.30
C PRO A 180 8.87 28.58 -16.94
N LEU A 181 7.93 29.03 -17.78
CA LEU A 181 6.49 28.79 -17.57
C LEU A 181 6.04 27.38 -17.94
N LYS A 182 6.81 26.67 -18.76
CA LYS A 182 6.55 25.29 -19.16
C LYS A 182 7.58 24.39 -18.52
N VAL A 183 7.15 23.18 -18.15
CA VAL A 183 8.07 22.11 -17.80
C VAL A 183 8.96 21.83 -19.02
N PRO A 184 10.30 21.81 -18.88
CA PRO A 184 11.17 21.38 -19.95
C PRO A 184 10.75 19.99 -20.43
N GLU A 185 10.58 19.80 -21.74
CA GLU A 185 10.27 18.48 -22.27
C GLU A 185 11.38 17.50 -21.88
N ASN A 186 11.02 16.40 -21.23
CA ASN A 186 11.99 15.34 -20.96
C ASN A 186 12.39 14.74 -22.32
N PRO A 187 13.68 14.84 -22.75
CA PRO A 187 14.12 14.29 -24.03
C PRO A 187 13.89 12.79 -24.14
N GLN A 188 13.76 12.11 -23.00
CA GLN A 188 13.50 10.67 -22.89
C GLN A 188 12.01 10.34 -22.70
N LYS A 189 11.08 11.29 -22.87
CA LYS A 189 9.64 11.05 -22.68
C LYS A 189 9.14 9.90 -23.56
N ASN A 190 9.64 9.76 -24.78
CA ASN A 190 9.23 8.68 -25.68
C ASN A 190 10.07 7.40 -25.52
N ASN A 191 11.11 7.44 -24.68
CA ASN A 191 11.96 6.28 -24.44
C ASN A 191 11.36 5.41 -23.34
N LEU A 192 11.43 4.09 -23.56
CA LEU A 192 11.07 3.10 -22.55
C LEU A 192 11.93 3.26 -21.28
N THR A 193 13.21 3.61 -21.43
CA THR A 193 14.12 3.85 -20.31
C THR A 193 14.29 5.35 -20.07
N ARG A 194 14.11 5.77 -18.81
CA ARG A 194 14.29 7.16 -18.35
C ARG A 194 15.31 7.23 -17.23
N ILE A 195 16.18 8.22 -17.27
CA ILE A 195 17.23 8.45 -16.30
C ILE A 195 16.97 9.81 -15.66
N TYR A 196 16.91 9.80 -14.33
CA TYR A 196 16.70 10.98 -13.51
C TYR A 196 17.87 11.12 -12.56
N LYS A 197 18.34 12.35 -12.36
CA LYS A 197 19.33 12.67 -11.32
C LYS A 197 18.70 12.65 -9.94
N ASP A 198 19.55 12.59 -8.91
CA ASP A 198 19.08 12.69 -7.52
C ASP A 198 18.18 13.92 -7.30
N ASN A 199 17.20 13.74 -6.42
CA ASN A 199 16.24 14.75 -5.99
C ASN A 199 15.43 15.42 -7.12
N GLN A 200 15.20 14.73 -8.23
CA GLN A 200 14.34 15.16 -9.33
C GLN A 200 12.91 14.65 -9.14
N MET A 201 11.94 15.55 -9.37
CA MET A 201 10.52 15.21 -9.39
C MET A 201 10.19 14.45 -10.67
N ILE A 202 9.69 13.22 -10.54
CA ILE A 202 9.23 12.37 -11.66
C ILE A 202 7.79 12.76 -12.01
N PHE A 203 6.94 12.83 -10.99
CA PHE A 203 5.60 13.39 -11.08
C PHE A 203 5.14 13.96 -9.74
N CYS A 204 4.17 14.87 -9.78
CA CYS A 204 3.57 15.54 -8.63
C CYS A 204 2.19 14.94 -8.30
N GLU A 205 1.83 14.94 -7.03
CA GLU A 205 0.47 14.66 -6.57
C GLU A 205 -0.56 15.55 -7.29
N ASN A 206 -1.74 14.99 -7.58
CA ASN A 206 -2.85 15.62 -8.32
C ASN A 206 -2.56 16.00 -9.79
N GLU A 207 -1.39 15.66 -10.35
CA GLU A 207 -1.21 15.74 -11.81
C GLU A 207 -1.82 14.51 -12.52
N PRO A 208 -2.29 14.64 -13.78
CA PRO A 208 -2.70 13.49 -14.57
C PRO A 208 -1.56 12.49 -14.82
N GLY A 209 -1.86 11.20 -14.84
CA GLY A 209 -0.87 10.14 -15.08
C GLY A 209 -1.31 9.14 -16.14
N ASP A 210 -0.56 9.07 -17.23
CA ASP A 210 -0.78 8.19 -18.39
C ASP A 210 0.26 7.05 -18.50
N GLU A 211 1.13 6.96 -17.50
CA GLU A 211 2.23 5.98 -17.44
C GLU A 211 2.44 5.49 -16.00
N LEU A 212 2.94 4.26 -15.88
CA LEU A 212 3.55 3.74 -14.67
C LEU A 212 5.05 3.53 -14.87
N TYR A 213 5.76 3.32 -13.77
CA TYR A 213 7.21 3.19 -13.76
C TYR A 213 7.65 1.94 -13.02
N ILE A 214 8.68 1.28 -13.52
CA ILE A 214 9.41 0.20 -12.84
C ILE A 214 10.82 0.69 -12.54
N ILE A 215 11.26 0.62 -11.30
CA ILE A 215 12.61 1.04 -10.91
C ILE A 215 13.61 -0.02 -11.38
N GLN A 216 14.51 0.34 -12.29
CA GLN A 216 15.61 -0.52 -12.75
C GLN A 216 16.85 -0.36 -11.87
N GLY A 217 17.12 0.87 -11.42
CA GLY A 217 18.22 1.19 -10.52
C GLY A 217 17.97 2.51 -9.78
N GLY A 218 18.56 2.68 -8.59
CA GLY A 218 18.30 3.82 -7.71
C GLY A 218 17.11 3.61 -6.77
N LYS A 219 16.61 4.70 -6.16
CA LYS A 219 15.46 4.68 -5.25
C LYS A 219 14.52 5.86 -5.53
N VAL A 220 13.25 5.73 -5.20
CA VAL A 220 12.24 6.79 -5.37
C VAL A 220 11.48 6.99 -4.05
N LYS A 221 11.42 8.22 -3.55
CA LYS A 221 10.55 8.62 -2.45
C LYS A 221 9.15 8.88 -2.97
N ILE A 222 8.15 8.32 -2.30
CA ILE A 222 6.74 8.67 -2.48
C ILE A 222 6.37 9.61 -1.34
N THR A 223 5.97 10.84 -1.67
CA THR A 223 5.65 11.88 -0.68
C THR A 223 4.28 12.46 -0.93
N LYS A 224 3.65 12.97 0.14
CA LYS A 224 2.35 13.63 0.10
C LYS A 224 2.40 14.92 0.90
N ILE A 225 1.72 15.96 0.46
CA ILE A 225 1.69 17.23 1.20
C ILE A 225 0.38 17.34 1.97
N VAL A 226 0.47 17.25 3.29
CA VAL A 226 -0.65 17.43 4.20
C VAL A 226 -0.22 18.37 5.32
N ASP A 227 -0.40 19.68 5.09
CA ASP A 227 0.19 20.80 5.83
C ASP A 227 1.75 20.84 5.80
N GLU A 228 2.39 19.69 5.95
CA GLU A 228 3.82 19.41 5.76
C GLU A 228 4.04 18.24 4.79
N GLU A 229 5.28 18.07 4.29
CA GLU A 229 5.65 16.95 3.44
C GLU A 229 5.82 15.67 4.27
N VAL A 230 5.09 14.64 3.88
CA VAL A 230 5.03 13.35 4.56
C VAL A 230 5.64 12.30 3.64
N LEU A 231 6.66 11.59 4.12
CA LEU A 231 7.24 10.45 3.40
C LEU A 231 6.34 9.23 3.58
N LEU A 232 5.69 8.79 2.50
CA LEU A 232 4.84 7.59 2.52
C LEU A 232 5.66 6.32 2.35
N ALA A 233 6.63 6.31 1.43
CA ALA A 233 7.46 5.16 1.14
C ALA A 233 8.78 5.53 0.45
N VAL A 234 9.78 4.66 0.57
CA VAL A 234 10.98 4.65 -0.29
C VAL A 234 10.99 3.36 -1.08
N LEU A 235 10.87 3.48 -2.40
CA LEU A 235 10.83 2.37 -3.35
C LEU A 235 12.23 2.06 -3.88
N LYS A 236 12.49 0.78 -4.16
CA LYS A 236 13.80 0.24 -4.56
C LYS A 236 13.71 -0.50 -5.92
N PRO A 237 14.84 -0.95 -6.50
CA PRO A 237 14.81 -1.66 -7.77
C PRO A 237 13.86 -2.86 -7.75
N GLY A 238 13.07 -2.99 -8.82
CA GLY A 238 11.97 -3.95 -8.96
C GLY A 238 10.61 -3.46 -8.49
N ASP A 239 10.55 -2.37 -7.71
CA ASP A 239 9.27 -1.75 -7.34
C ASP A 239 8.62 -1.03 -8.51
N ILE A 240 7.29 -1.01 -8.47
CA ILE A 240 6.43 -0.37 -9.47
C ILE A 240 5.73 0.83 -8.83
N PHE A 241 5.52 1.92 -9.54
CA PHE A 241 4.75 3.05 -9.01
C PHE A 241 4.06 3.84 -10.12
N GLY A 242 3.04 4.62 -9.74
CA GLY A 242 2.23 5.37 -10.69
C GLY A 242 1.17 4.53 -11.42
N GLU A 243 1.04 3.25 -11.07
CA GLU A 243 0.03 2.33 -11.58
C GLU A 243 -1.39 2.84 -11.31
N MET A 244 -1.60 3.51 -10.18
CA MET A 244 -2.92 3.92 -9.73
C MET A 244 -3.57 4.95 -10.66
N ALA A 245 -2.79 5.91 -11.14
CA ALA A 245 -3.28 6.90 -12.10
C ALA A 245 -3.57 6.26 -13.45
N LEU A 246 -2.67 5.37 -13.91
CA LEU A 246 -2.80 4.68 -15.19
C LEU A 246 -4.07 3.82 -15.27
N LEU A 247 -4.33 3.05 -14.21
CA LEU A 247 -5.35 2.00 -14.18
C LEU A 247 -6.76 2.52 -13.83
N GLU A 248 -6.85 3.54 -12.99
CA GLU A 248 -8.13 4.13 -12.56
C GLU A 248 -8.52 5.37 -13.36
N ASN A 249 -7.61 5.88 -14.21
CA ASN A 249 -7.80 7.14 -14.93
C ASN A 249 -8.14 8.31 -13.99
N ARG A 250 -7.47 8.33 -12.83
CA ARG A 250 -7.54 9.40 -11.82
C ARG A 250 -6.17 10.07 -11.68
N PRO A 251 -6.09 11.28 -11.10
CA PRO A 251 -4.80 11.93 -10.85
C PRO A 251 -3.86 11.10 -9.96
N ARG A 252 -2.56 11.45 -9.99
CA ARG A 252 -1.55 10.90 -9.09
C ARG A 252 -1.97 11.11 -7.63
N SER A 253 -1.95 10.05 -6.82
CA SER A 253 -2.33 10.10 -5.40
C SER A 253 -1.25 10.69 -4.48
N ALA A 254 0.00 10.72 -4.96
CA ALA A 254 1.17 11.19 -4.24
C ALA A 254 2.22 11.68 -5.25
N SER A 255 3.23 12.41 -4.77
CA SER A 255 4.40 12.83 -5.54
C SER A 255 5.47 11.74 -5.55
N ALA A 256 6.24 11.65 -6.62
CA ALA A 256 7.36 10.73 -6.76
C ALA A 256 8.66 11.50 -7.06
N ILE A 257 9.64 11.39 -6.17
CA ILE A 257 10.91 12.12 -6.22
C ILE A 257 12.06 11.11 -6.16
N THR A 258 13.07 11.24 -7.01
CA THR A 258 14.25 10.37 -6.95
C THR A 258 15.04 10.56 -5.65
N PHE A 259 15.67 9.47 -5.20
CA PHE A 259 16.53 9.44 -4.02
C PHE A 259 17.81 8.68 -4.38
N GLY A 260 18.76 9.44 -4.89
CA GLY A 260 19.89 9.00 -5.70
C GLY A 260 19.57 9.02 -7.20
N ASP A 261 20.62 8.97 -8.02
CA ASP A 261 20.50 8.79 -9.47
C ASP A 261 19.69 7.53 -9.77
N THR A 262 18.64 7.67 -10.58
CA THR A 262 17.60 6.65 -10.75
C THR A 262 17.34 6.37 -12.22
N THR A 263 17.26 5.08 -12.56
CA THR A 263 16.87 4.60 -13.88
C THR A 263 15.52 3.89 -13.79
N LEU A 264 14.58 4.32 -14.62
CA LEU A 264 13.20 3.85 -14.66
C LEU A 264 12.86 3.25 -16.01
N MET A 265 11.98 2.26 -16.02
CA MET A 265 11.25 1.83 -17.20
C MET A 265 9.84 2.44 -17.18
N ALA A 266 9.49 3.26 -18.15
CA ALA A 266 8.19 3.93 -18.26
C ALA A 266 7.24 3.14 -19.17
N ILE A 267 6.06 2.78 -18.68
CA ILE A 267 5.09 1.94 -19.39
C ILE A 267 3.75 2.67 -19.49
N ASN A 268 3.34 2.98 -20.71
CA ASN A 268 2.02 3.55 -21.00
C ASN A 268 0.91 2.49 -20.94
N ARG A 269 -0.35 2.91 -21.07
CA ARG A 269 -1.52 2.02 -20.96
C ARG A 269 -1.51 0.88 -21.97
N GLN A 270 -1.21 1.17 -23.23
CA GLN A 270 -1.22 0.18 -24.31
C GLN A 270 -0.11 -0.86 -24.13
N ASN A 271 1.09 -0.41 -23.78
CA ASN A 271 2.22 -1.27 -23.49
C ASN A 271 1.97 -2.11 -22.24
N PHE A 272 1.29 -1.56 -21.24
CA PHE A 272 0.91 -2.27 -20.03
C PHE A 272 -0.06 -3.42 -20.32
N GLU A 273 -1.14 -3.16 -21.07
CA GLU A 273 -2.10 -4.20 -21.45
C GLU A 273 -1.44 -5.29 -22.29
N THR A 274 -0.58 -4.91 -23.23
CA THR A 274 0.22 -5.84 -24.04
C THR A 274 1.16 -6.67 -23.17
N MET A 275 1.83 -6.07 -22.19
CA MET A 275 2.73 -6.77 -21.25
C MET A 275 1.95 -7.80 -20.43
N VAL A 276 0.76 -7.46 -19.93
CA VAL A 276 -0.07 -8.40 -19.15
C VAL A 276 -0.51 -9.60 -19.99
N GLN A 277 -0.79 -9.40 -21.28
CA GLN A 277 -1.20 -10.46 -22.20
C GLN A 277 -0.03 -11.34 -22.66
N THR A 278 1.10 -10.73 -23.02
CA THR A 278 2.23 -11.41 -23.66
C THR A 278 3.25 -11.95 -22.66
N GLN A 279 3.27 -11.43 -21.43
CA GLN A 279 4.24 -11.81 -20.39
C GLN A 279 3.54 -12.14 -19.06
N PRO A 280 2.89 -13.31 -18.94
CA PRO A 280 2.18 -13.74 -17.72
C PRO A 280 3.04 -13.73 -16.45
N GLN A 281 4.35 -13.95 -16.59
CA GLN A 281 5.30 -13.92 -15.47
C GLN A 281 5.45 -12.51 -14.88
N LEU A 282 5.50 -11.47 -15.73
CA LEU A 282 5.55 -10.08 -15.25
C LEU A 282 4.24 -9.68 -14.58
N ALA A 283 3.10 -10.05 -15.15
CA ALA A 283 1.79 -9.82 -14.53
C ALA A 283 1.68 -10.52 -13.16
N THR A 284 2.17 -11.76 -13.07
CA THR A 284 2.27 -12.50 -11.81
C THR A 284 3.11 -11.75 -10.79
N ARG A 285 4.30 -11.28 -11.18
CA ARG A 285 5.19 -10.54 -10.29
C ARG A 285 4.58 -9.22 -9.82
N LEU A 286 3.94 -8.47 -10.72
CA LEU A 286 3.22 -7.24 -10.38
C LEU A 286 2.13 -7.50 -9.34
N ILE A 287 1.32 -8.54 -9.54
CA ILE A 287 0.22 -8.88 -8.62
C ILE A 287 0.74 -9.32 -7.26
N GLN A 288 1.88 -10.02 -7.20
CA GLN A 288 2.58 -10.32 -5.94
C GLN A 288 3.02 -9.03 -5.22
N LEU A 289 3.66 -8.10 -5.94
CA LEU A 289 4.11 -6.83 -5.35
C LEU A 289 2.94 -5.99 -4.83
N LEU A 290 1.86 -5.87 -5.61
CA LEU A 290 0.66 -5.15 -5.18
C LEU A 290 -0.02 -5.84 -3.99
N SER A 291 -0.05 -7.18 -3.97
CA SER A 291 -0.60 -7.95 -2.85
C SER A 291 0.19 -7.74 -1.57
N GLU A 292 1.52 -7.72 -1.65
CA GLU A 292 2.42 -7.44 -0.52
C GLU A 292 2.19 -6.03 0.04
N ARG A 293 2.04 -5.04 -0.84
CA ARG A 293 1.74 -3.66 -0.44
C ARG A 293 0.38 -3.52 0.23
N ILE A 294 -0.65 -4.12 -0.37
CA ILE A 294 -2.01 -4.10 0.19
C ILE A 294 -2.02 -4.78 1.56
N TRP A 295 -1.37 -5.93 1.69
CA TRP A 295 -1.27 -6.64 2.95
C TRP A 295 -0.56 -5.80 4.01
N THR A 296 0.57 -5.18 3.66
CA THR A 296 1.30 -4.27 4.54
C THR A 296 0.43 -3.10 5.00
N ALA A 297 -0.30 -2.47 4.06
CA ALA A 297 -1.21 -1.38 4.37
C ALA A 297 -2.33 -1.81 5.33
N TYR A 298 -2.92 -3.00 5.13
CA TYR A 298 -3.90 -3.57 6.06
C TYR A 298 -3.33 -3.75 7.47
N ARG A 299 -2.14 -4.33 7.60
CA ARG A 299 -1.53 -4.55 8.92
C ARG A 299 -1.16 -3.26 9.64
N GLN A 300 -0.66 -2.26 8.91
CA GLN A 300 -0.40 -0.93 9.46
C GLN A 300 -1.70 -0.26 9.95
N LEU A 301 -2.78 -0.40 9.19
CA LEU A 301 -4.07 0.13 9.59
C LEU A 301 -4.63 -0.58 10.83
N GLU A 302 -4.51 -1.91 10.92
CA GLU A 302 -4.84 -2.66 12.13
C GLU A 302 -4.02 -2.21 13.34
N ASN A 303 -2.72 -1.94 13.15
CA ASN A 303 -1.85 -1.42 14.20
C ASN A 303 -2.39 -0.10 14.77
N LEU A 304 -2.81 0.82 13.90
CA LEU A 304 -3.39 2.11 14.31
C LEU A 304 -4.69 1.95 15.11
N MET A 305 -5.39 0.82 14.98
CA MET A 305 -6.60 0.53 15.78
C MET A 305 -6.28 -0.02 17.18
N ILE A 306 -5.01 -0.32 17.48
CA ILE A 306 -4.56 -0.68 18.83
C ILE A 306 -4.39 0.61 19.62
N ARG A 307 -5.16 0.77 20.69
CA ARG A 307 -5.17 1.99 21.51
C ARG A 307 -3.91 2.15 22.34
N ASP A 308 -3.43 1.02 22.85
CA ASP A 308 -2.27 0.94 23.72
C ASP A 308 -0.98 1.17 22.91
N PRO A 309 -0.19 2.23 23.19
CA PRO A 309 1.06 2.50 22.47
C PRO A 309 2.06 1.35 22.54
N LEU A 310 2.14 0.64 23.67
CA LEU A 310 3.02 -0.52 23.81
C LEU A 310 2.54 -1.67 22.93
N GLY A 311 1.23 -1.89 22.87
CA GLY A 311 0.63 -2.85 21.94
C GLY A 311 0.95 -2.56 20.47
N ARG A 312 1.01 -1.27 20.09
CA ARG A 312 1.42 -0.86 18.75
C ARG A 312 2.90 -1.16 18.47
N MET A 313 3.77 -1.02 19.46
CA MET A 313 5.19 -1.39 19.36
C MET A 313 5.36 -2.89 19.13
N TYR A 314 4.70 -3.74 19.93
CA TYR A 314 4.72 -5.20 19.72
C TYR A 314 4.19 -5.60 18.35
N ASP A 315 3.05 -5.05 17.92
CA ASP A 315 2.47 -5.39 16.62
C ASP A 315 3.34 -4.88 15.46
N THR A 316 4.05 -3.76 15.63
CA THR A 316 5.04 -3.30 14.64
C THR A 316 6.21 -4.28 14.51
N LEU A 317 6.73 -4.82 15.61
CA LEU A 317 7.75 -5.88 15.56
C LEU A 317 7.22 -7.12 14.83
N LEU A 318 6.00 -7.56 15.14
CA LEU A 318 5.38 -8.70 14.46
C LEU A 318 5.20 -8.45 12.96
N ILE A 319 4.79 -7.24 12.54
CA ILE A 319 4.67 -6.87 11.13
C ILE A 319 6.01 -7.04 10.40
N GLN A 320 7.14 -6.69 11.02
CA GLN A 320 8.46 -6.85 10.37
C GLN A 320 8.83 -8.33 10.21
N VAL A 321 8.52 -9.17 11.20
CA VAL A 321 8.70 -10.63 11.15
C VAL A 321 7.87 -11.23 10.00
N GLU A 322 6.59 -10.85 9.92
CA GLU A 322 5.68 -11.30 8.87
C GLU A 322 6.15 -10.84 7.48
N LYS A 323 6.58 -9.58 7.32
CA LYS A 323 7.14 -9.06 6.05
C LYS A 323 8.34 -9.85 5.55
N GLN A 324 9.20 -10.30 6.46
CA GLN A 324 10.35 -11.14 6.13
C GLN A 324 9.98 -12.61 5.95
N LYS A 325 8.70 -12.97 6.14
CA LYS A 325 8.15 -14.32 6.00
C LYS A 325 8.85 -15.32 6.91
N VAL A 326 9.28 -14.85 8.07
CA VAL A 326 9.91 -15.67 9.10
C VAL A 326 8.83 -16.55 9.73
N ARG A 327 9.17 -17.81 9.97
CA ARG A 327 8.24 -18.75 10.60
C ARG A 327 8.05 -18.35 12.06
N ILE A 328 6.82 -18.06 12.43
CA ILE A 328 6.46 -17.85 13.84
C ILE A 328 6.21 -19.21 14.49
N ALA A 329 7.09 -19.60 15.40
CA ALA A 329 7.08 -20.86 16.15
C ALA A 329 7.69 -20.68 17.56
N PRO A 330 7.46 -21.61 18.50
CA PRO A 330 8.02 -21.52 19.85
C PRO A 330 9.55 -21.54 19.81
N LYS A 331 10.19 -20.67 20.61
CA LYS A 331 11.66 -20.53 20.71
C LYS A 331 12.37 -20.07 19.43
N GLU A 332 11.63 -19.68 18.40
CA GLU A 332 12.22 -19.04 17.24
C GLU A 332 12.54 -17.59 17.59
N SER A 333 13.79 -17.18 17.39
CA SER A 333 14.25 -15.83 17.64
C SER A 333 14.41 -15.04 16.35
N PHE A 334 14.32 -13.72 16.46
CA PHE A 334 14.49 -12.83 15.33
C PHE A 334 15.22 -11.55 15.77
N THR A 335 16.31 -11.22 15.08
CA THR A 335 17.08 -9.99 15.28
C THR A 335 16.63 -8.96 14.26
N PHE A 336 16.15 -7.82 14.75
CA PHE A 336 15.73 -6.70 13.91
C PHE A 336 16.96 -5.88 13.50
N ASP A 337 16.93 -5.29 12.31
CA ASP A 337 18.00 -4.40 11.83
C ASP A 337 17.95 -2.98 12.43
N PHE A 338 17.11 -2.78 13.45
CA PHE A 338 16.85 -1.50 14.06
C PHE A 338 16.73 -1.62 15.59
N GLY A 339 16.91 -0.48 16.27
CA GLY A 339 16.77 -0.35 17.72
C GLY A 339 15.49 0.35 18.16
N VAL A 340 15.39 0.62 19.46
CA VAL A 340 14.21 1.25 20.10
C VAL A 340 13.84 2.61 19.51
N LYS A 341 14.83 3.44 19.15
CA LYS A 341 14.59 4.77 18.58
C LYS A 341 13.85 4.71 17.25
N GLU A 342 14.23 3.78 16.39
CA GLU A 342 13.60 3.61 15.10
C GLU A 342 12.23 2.96 15.25
N LEU A 343 12.06 2.02 16.20
CA LEU A 343 10.74 1.46 16.52
C LEU A 343 9.74 2.54 16.96
N LEU A 344 10.14 3.46 17.85
CA LEU A 344 9.29 4.59 18.25
C LEU A 344 8.90 5.45 17.05
N ASN A 345 9.84 5.72 16.14
CA ASN A 345 9.56 6.46 14.91
C ASN A 345 8.57 5.72 14.00
N MET A 346 8.70 4.39 13.86
CA MET A 346 7.77 3.57 13.06
C MET A 346 6.33 3.59 13.62
N VAL A 347 6.18 3.67 14.95
CA VAL A 347 4.87 3.76 15.62
C VAL A 347 4.33 5.21 15.65
N GLY A 348 5.17 6.20 15.31
CA GLY A 348 4.83 7.62 15.38
C GLY A 348 4.77 8.15 16.82
N ILE A 349 5.56 7.59 17.74
CA ILE A 349 5.65 8.04 19.13
C ILE A 349 6.85 8.99 19.26
N PRO A 350 6.65 10.26 19.67
CA PRO A 350 7.75 11.17 19.96
C PRO A 350 8.70 10.59 21.03
N GLN A 351 10.01 10.77 20.84
CA GLN A 351 11.02 10.15 21.71
C GLN A 351 10.86 10.55 23.18
N ASP A 352 10.57 11.83 23.45
CA ASP A 352 10.32 12.39 24.79
C ASP A 352 9.13 11.73 25.51
N LYS A 353 8.18 11.17 24.76
CA LYS A 353 7.01 10.45 25.29
C LYS A 353 7.19 8.93 25.25
N GLY A 354 8.24 8.44 24.60
CA GLY A 354 8.49 7.02 24.37
C GLY A 354 9.32 6.33 25.44
N ASP A 355 10.09 7.08 26.25
CA ASP A 355 11.08 6.50 27.18
C ASP A 355 10.46 5.49 28.15
N HIS A 356 9.30 5.79 28.75
CA HIS A 356 8.61 4.87 29.65
C HIS A 356 8.13 3.58 28.94
N LEU A 357 7.67 3.68 27.69
CA LEU A 357 7.24 2.53 26.89
C LEU A 357 8.44 1.65 26.49
N VAL A 358 9.60 2.26 26.27
CA VAL A 358 10.85 1.52 25.99
C VAL A 358 11.28 0.72 27.21
N VAL A 359 11.18 1.30 28.42
CA VAL A 359 11.45 0.57 29.66
C VAL A 359 10.49 -0.62 29.78
N GLU A 360 9.18 -0.39 29.62
CA GLU A 360 8.17 -1.46 29.71
C GLU A 360 8.37 -2.55 28.63
N LEU A 361 8.80 -2.18 27.42
CA LEU A 361 9.16 -3.14 26.35
C LEU A 361 10.36 -4.01 26.74
N LEU A 362 11.40 -3.42 27.34
CA LEU A 362 12.63 -4.13 27.71
C LEU A 362 12.52 -4.91 29.03
N GLU A 363 11.47 -4.67 29.82
CA GLU A 363 11.10 -5.53 30.95
C GLU A 363 10.49 -6.87 30.47
N ASP A 364 9.99 -6.95 29.24
CA ASP A 364 9.58 -8.22 28.64
C ASP A 364 10.80 -9.10 28.40
N LYS A 365 10.87 -10.22 29.13
CA LYS A 365 11.90 -11.25 29.00
C LYS A 365 12.09 -11.78 27.56
N ASN A 366 11.11 -11.60 26.68
CA ASN A 366 11.17 -12.05 25.29
C ASN A 366 11.76 -10.99 24.36
N ILE A 367 12.00 -9.76 24.82
CA ILE A 367 12.58 -8.67 24.04
C ILE A 367 13.89 -8.23 24.69
N THR A 368 14.98 -8.26 23.93
CA THR A 368 16.28 -7.77 24.38
C THR A 368 16.86 -6.76 23.40
N LEU A 369 17.84 -6.00 23.87
CA LEU A 369 18.61 -5.06 23.05
C LEU A 369 20.07 -5.51 23.09
N ASP A 370 20.63 -5.81 21.92
CA ASP A 370 22.02 -6.21 21.76
C ASP A 370 22.67 -5.42 20.62
N GLU A 371 23.85 -4.86 20.87
CA GLU A 371 24.56 -3.97 19.91
C GLU A 371 23.67 -2.88 19.26
N GLY A 372 22.66 -2.37 19.99
CA GLY A 372 21.73 -1.36 19.49
C GLY A 372 20.60 -1.89 18.60
N LYS A 373 20.52 -3.22 18.40
CA LYS A 373 19.46 -3.91 17.67
C LYS A 373 18.51 -4.62 18.62
N LEU A 374 17.21 -4.57 18.31
CA LEU A 374 16.21 -5.33 19.04
C LEU A 374 16.29 -6.81 18.65
N ILE A 375 16.07 -7.69 19.63
CA ILE A 375 15.96 -9.13 19.44
C ILE A 375 14.68 -9.60 20.12
N CYS A 376 13.83 -10.32 19.37
CA CYS A 376 12.77 -11.11 19.96
C CYS A 376 13.26 -12.55 20.13
N THR A 377 13.22 -13.09 21.34
CA THR A 377 13.72 -14.44 21.64
C THR A 377 12.67 -15.53 21.45
N ASN A 378 11.39 -15.15 21.34
CA ASN A 378 10.28 -16.07 21.11
C ASN A 378 9.15 -15.42 20.30
N LEU A 379 9.10 -15.71 19.00
CA LEU A 379 8.10 -15.16 18.09
C LEU A 379 6.66 -15.59 18.40
N GLU A 380 6.45 -16.77 19.00
CA GLU A 380 5.11 -17.21 19.38
C GLU A 380 4.54 -16.36 20.53
N GLU A 381 5.38 -16.03 21.52
CA GLU A 381 4.97 -15.16 22.63
C GLU A 381 4.73 -13.73 22.15
N LEU A 382 5.53 -13.23 21.20
CA LEU A 382 5.26 -11.95 20.53
C LEU A 382 3.87 -11.93 19.88
N GLU A 383 3.51 -12.96 19.11
CA GLU A 383 2.20 -13.08 18.47
C GLU A 383 1.06 -13.13 19.50
N LYS A 384 1.23 -13.87 20.61
CA LYS A 384 0.25 -13.91 21.71
C LYS A 384 0.05 -12.55 22.35
N THR A 385 1.13 -11.83 22.66
CA THR A 385 1.10 -10.48 23.22
C THR A 385 0.35 -9.51 22.31
N VAL A 386 0.65 -9.53 21.00
CA VAL A 386 -0.06 -8.71 20.00
C VAL A 386 -1.56 -9.02 19.99
N ASN A 387 -1.93 -10.30 19.95
CA ASN A 387 -3.33 -10.72 19.95
C ASN A 387 -4.08 -10.29 21.22
N PHE A 388 -3.41 -10.27 22.37
CA PHE A 388 -3.97 -9.73 23.61
C PHE A 388 -4.32 -8.24 23.47
N TYR A 389 -3.39 -7.40 22.99
CA TYR A 389 -3.62 -5.96 22.82
C TYR A 389 -4.70 -5.65 21.78
N LYS A 390 -4.76 -6.41 20.67
CA LYS A 390 -5.83 -6.29 19.67
C LYS A 390 -7.20 -6.57 20.29
N LYS A 391 -7.35 -7.67 21.04
CA LYS A 391 -8.61 -8.03 21.71
C LYS A 391 -9.02 -7.02 22.78
N LYS A 392 -8.07 -6.55 23.59
CA LYS A 392 -8.29 -5.48 24.59
C LYS A 392 -8.86 -4.22 23.92
N SER A 393 -8.19 -3.73 22.87
CA SER A 393 -8.61 -2.52 22.13
C SER A 393 -9.98 -2.68 21.45
N ALA A 394 -10.29 -3.87 20.93
CA ALA A 394 -11.60 -4.16 20.35
C ALA A 394 -12.74 -4.13 21.38
N LEU A 395 -12.52 -4.71 22.57
CA LEU A 395 -13.48 -4.69 23.68
C LEU A 395 -13.77 -3.28 24.18
N GLU A 396 -12.74 -2.45 24.30
CA GLU A 396 -12.88 -1.05 24.72
C GLU A 396 -13.70 -0.24 23.71
N ARG A 397 -13.44 -0.38 22.40
CA ARG A 397 -14.23 0.26 21.34
C ARG A 397 -15.71 -0.15 21.37
N LYS A 398 -16.00 -1.44 21.56
CA LYS A 398 -17.39 -1.94 21.67
C LYS A 398 -18.12 -1.32 22.87
N ARG A 399 -17.46 -1.20 24.02
CA ARG A 399 -18.03 -0.59 25.23
C ARG A 399 -18.36 0.89 25.04
N GLU A 400 -17.55 1.63 24.29
CA GLU A 400 -17.80 3.05 24.03
C GLU A 400 -18.94 3.28 23.03
N ALA A 401 -18.99 2.48 21.96
CA ALA A 401 -20.09 2.53 20.99
C ALA A 401 -21.45 2.26 21.67
N SER A 402 -21.50 1.33 22.63
CA SER A 402 -22.71 1.06 23.43
C SER A 402 -23.07 2.15 24.44
N LYS A 403 -22.15 3.06 24.78
CA LYS A 403 -22.42 4.20 25.68
C LYS A 403 -22.87 5.45 24.92
N SER A 404 -22.63 5.49 23.61
CA SER A 404 -22.94 6.61 22.72
C SER A 404 -24.13 6.34 21.79
N SER A 405 -24.73 5.16 21.91
CA SER A 405 -26.04 4.76 21.36
C SER A 405 -27.06 4.74 22.49
#